data_AF-A0A1X6N6B3-F1
#
_entry.id   AF-A0A1X6N6B3-F1
#
_cell.length_a   1.000
_cell.length_b   1.000
_cell.length_c   1.000
_cell.angle_alpha   90.00
_cell.angle_beta   90.00
_cell.angle_gamma   90.00
#
_symmetry.space_group_name_H-M   'P 1'
#
loop_
_entity.id
_entity.type
_entity.pdbx_description
1 polymer ?
#
loop_
_entity_poly.entity_id
_entity_poly.type
_entity_poly.pdbx_seq_one_letter_code
_entity_poly.pdbx_strand_id
1 'polypeptide(L)'
;GTICWTIQLIPQIWKSWREKSTDGLSEHLVFFWGTAGLFMGIYAIVQDLNIPLIVQPQLFSALCFLSWTQCQYYGHRRSKLTCIGLYTICLGFLGGLQAGMIYAIRPSYRKGNDAGVEFIGICSTVIISVALLPQYYEIYKHREVVGISVLFMTIDMLGGVSYSLVAVMDGAVILLALILNPLAKRRRKREA
;
A
#
# COMPACT_ATOMS: atom_id res chain seq x y z
N GLY A 1 -7.92 7.15 5.68
CA GLY A 1 -7.12 5.91 5.55
C GLY A 1 -5.92 6.14 4.67
N THR A 2 -6.09 6.05 3.36
CA THR A 2 -5.02 6.07 2.35
C THR A 2 -4.06 7.27 2.41
N ILE A 3 -4.57 8.48 2.67
CA ILE A 3 -3.74 9.68 2.86
C ILE A 3 -2.82 9.55 4.08
N CYS A 4 -3.34 9.06 5.20
CA CYS A 4 -2.56 8.85 6.43
C CYS A 4 -1.41 7.87 6.17
N TRP A 5 -1.69 6.75 5.49
CA TRP A 5 -0.68 5.75 5.16
C TRP A 5 0.44 6.25 4.25
N THR A 6 0.20 7.26 3.41
CA THR A 6 1.27 7.92 2.65
C THR A 6 2.06 8.88 3.53
N ILE A 7 1.38 9.69 4.33
CA ILE A 7 2.01 10.71 5.17
C ILE A 7 2.84 10.10 6.30
N GLN A 8 2.48 8.92 6.81
CA GLN A 8 3.17 8.29 7.94
C GLN A 8 4.67 8.07 7.70
N LEU A 9 5.06 7.81 6.44
CA LEU A 9 6.45 7.55 6.08
C LEU A 9 7.33 8.79 6.26
N ILE A 10 6.76 10.00 6.19
CA ILE A 10 7.51 11.26 6.32
C ILE A 10 8.18 11.36 7.70
N PRO A 11 7.47 11.19 8.84
CA PRO A 11 8.09 11.13 10.16
C PRO A 11 9.22 10.09 10.28
N GLN A 12 9.06 8.90 9.69
CA GLN A 12 10.09 7.86 9.75
C GLN A 12 11.32 8.26 8.95
N ILE A 13 11.14 8.76 7.72
CA ILE A 13 12.23 9.23 6.86
C ILE A 13 12.98 10.38 7.52
N TRP A 14 12.25 11.32 8.13
CA TRP A 14 12.84 12.44 8.85
C TRP A 14 13.62 11.98 10.08
N LYS A 15 13.08 11.04 10.87
CA LYS A 15 13.77 10.45 12.02
C LYS A 15 15.08 9.78 11.59
N SER A 16 15.04 8.91 10.58
CA SER A 16 16.25 8.23 10.06
C SER A 16 17.28 9.22 9.52
N TRP A 17 16.84 10.31 8.88
CA TRP A 17 17.76 11.38 8.47
C TRP A 17 18.34 12.14 9.65
N ARG A 18 17.57 12.40 10.72
CA ARG A 18 18.04 13.13 11.90
C ARG A 18 19.03 12.31 12.72
N GLU A 19 18.69 11.04 12.96
CA GLU A 19 19.48 10.13 13.79
C GLU A 19 20.68 9.53 13.04
N LYS A 20 20.68 9.63 11.70
CA LYS A 20 21.71 9.02 10.83
C LYS A 20 21.86 7.50 11.04
N SER A 21 20.79 6.88 11.54
CA SER A 21 20.68 5.45 11.76
C SER A 21 19.29 4.98 11.32
N THR A 22 19.20 3.71 10.94
CA THR A 22 17.96 2.99 10.64
C THR A 22 17.83 1.74 11.51
N ASP A 23 18.57 1.67 12.63
CA ASP A 23 18.51 0.53 13.54
C ASP A 23 17.07 0.33 14.04
N GLY A 24 16.54 -0.89 13.91
CA GLY A 24 15.17 -1.25 14.32
C GLY A 24 14.07 -1.02 13.25
N LEU A 25 14.37 -0.32 12.14
CA LEU A 25 13.51 -0.28 10.97
C LEU A 25 13.80 -1.49 10.07
N SER A 26 12.78 -2.31 9.80
CA SER A 26 12.93 -3.43 8.87
C SER A 26 13.03 -2.92 7.42
N GLU A 27 14.17 -3.16 6.77
CA GLU A 27 14.33 -2.81 5.35
C GLU A 27 13.38 -3.60 4.44
N HIS A 28 13.06 -4.84 4.82
CA HIS A 28 12.16 -5.71 4.06
C HIS A 28 10.73 -5.19 4.09
N LEU A 29 10.26 -4.65 5.22
CA LEU A 29 8.94 -4.03 5.33
C LEU A 29 8.77 -2.92 4.28
N VAL A 30 9.66 -1.93 4.33
CA VAL A 30 9.55 -0.75 3.45
C VAL A 30 9.82 -1.10 1.99
N PHE A 31 10.64 -2.12 1.72
CA PHE A 31 10.82 -2.64 0.36
C PHE A 31 9.54 -3.30 -0.17
N PHE A 32 8.95 -4.23 0.58
CA PHE A 32 7.74 -4.92 0.14
C PHE A 32 6.54 -3.98 0.02
N TRP A 33 6.38 -3.03 0.95
CA TRP A 33 5.39 -1.96 0.82
C TRP A 33 5.62 -1.10 -0.43
N GLY A 34 6.87 -0.74 -0.72
CA GLY A 34 7.23 -0.04 -1.95
C GLY A 34 6.81 -0.81 -3.20
N THR A 35 7.06 -2.12 -3.23
CA THR A 35 6.66 -3.00 -4.34
C THR A 35 5.14 -3.22 -4.42
N ALA A 36 4.41 -3.20 -3.30
CA ALA A 36 2.95 -3.29 -3.34
C ALA A 36 2.32 -2.09 -4.06
N GLY A 37 2.96 -0.92 -4.00
CA GLY A 37 2.56 0.28 -4.73
C GLY A 37 2.46 0.08 -6.25
N LEU A 38 3.23 -0.86 -6.82
CA LEU A 38 3.08 -1.28 -8.22
C LEU A 38 1.66 -1.77 -8.49
N PHE A 39 1.22 -2.79 -7.75
CA PHE A 39 -0.07 -3.45 -7.93
C PHE A 39 -1.22 -2.51 -7.59
N MET A 40 -1.10 -1.76 -6.49
CA MET A 40 -2.09 -0.75 -6.11
C MET A 40 -2.26 0.32 -7.20
N GLY A 41 -1.17 0.80 -7.79
CA GLY A 41 -1.23 1.80 -8.86
C GLY A 41 -1.83 1.24 -10.16
N ILE A 42 -1.51 0.00 -10.54
CA ILE A 42 -2.16 -0.67 -11.68
C ILE A 42 -3.67 -0.75 -11.44
N TYR A 43 -4.09 -1.24 -10.27
CA TYR A 43 -5.49 -1.35 -9.89
C TYR A 43 -6.21 0.00 -9.99
N ALA A 44 -5.64 1.05 -9.37
CA ALA A 44 -6.25 2.37 -9.33
C ALA A 44 -6.38 3.02 -10.72
N ILE A 45 -5.38 2.84 -11.60
CA ILE A 45 -5.39 3.43 -12.94
C ILE A 45 -6.32 2.66 -13.88
N VAL A 46 -6.33 1.32 -13.81
CA VAL A 46 -7.19 0.52 -14.69
C VAL A 46 -8.66 0.66 -14.33
N GLN A 47 -8.99 0.73 -13.03
CA GLN A 47 -10.35 1.01 -12.56
C GLN A 47 -10.76 2.48 -12.71
N ASP A 48 -9.86 3.35 -13.15
CA ASP A 48 -10.13 4.79 -13.37
C ASP A 48 -10.67 5.47 -12.10
N LEU A 49 -10.02 5.20 -10.95
CA LEU A 49 -10.40 5.77 -9.68
C LEU A 49 -10.13 7.28 -9.63
N ASN A 50 -10.69 7.95 -8.62
CA ASN A 50 -10.45 9.38 -8.39
C ASN A 50 -8.94 9.70 -8.34
N ILE A 51 -8.55 10.85 -8.88
CA ILE A 51 -7.14 11.29 -8.98
C ILE A 51 -6.33 11.09 -7.68
N PRO A 52 -6.85 11.43 -6.48
CA PRO A 52 -6.11 11.18 -5.25
C PRO A 52 -5.74 9.71 -5.02
N LEU A 53 -6.62 8.77 -5.37
CA LEU A 53 -6.39 7.33 -5.23
C LEU A 53 -5.44 6.77 -6.30
N ILE A 54 -5.30 7.46 -7.45
CA ILE A 54 -4.28 7.12 -8.46
C ILE A 54 -2.90 7.62 -8.03
N VAL A 55 -2.83 8.83 -7.47
CA VAL A 55 -1.57 9.45 -7.06
C VAL A 55 -1.01 8.81 -5.77
N GLN A 56 -1.88 8.38 -4.87
CA GLN A 56 -1.51 7.85 -3.56
C GLN A 56 -0.51 6.67 -3.61
N PRO A 57 -0.71 5.61 -4.42
CA PRO A 57 0.24 4.49 -4.50
C PRO A 57 1.61 4.90 -5.02
N GLN A 58 1.66 5.91 -5.90
CA GLN A 58 2.92 6.41 -6.48
C GLN A 58 3.75 7.14 -5.43
N LEU A 59 3.10 8.04 -4.67
CA LEU A 59 3.74 8.74 -3.56
C LEU A 59 4.15 7.77 -2.45
N PHE A 60 3.28 6.82 -2.10
CA PHE A 60 3.58 5.79 -1.11
C PHE A 60 4.80 4.95 -1.53
N SER A 61 4.81 4.45 -2.77
CA SER A 61 5.93 3.66 -3.30
C SER A 61 7.24 4.47 -3.28
N ALA A 62 7.22 5.71 -3.75
CA ALA A 62 8.39 6.59 -3.74
C ALA A 62 8.95 6.81 -2.32
N LEU A 63 8.08 7.10 -1.35
CA LEU A 63 8.48 7.29 0.05
C LEU A 63 9.02 6.01 0.69
N CYS A 64 8.41 4.86 0.37
CA CYS A 64 8.91 3.55 0.79
C CYS A 64 10.32 3.27 0.27
N PHE A 65 10.56 3.48 -1.03
CA PHE A 65 11.90 3.30 -1.60
C PHE A 65 12.91 4.33 -1.10
N LEU A 66 12.48 5.54 -0.76
CA LEU A 66 13.33 6.53 -0.11
C LEU A 66 13.75 6.05 1.29
N SER A 67 12.80 5.55 2.09
CA SER A 67 13.08 4.96 3.41
C SER A 67 13.96 3.72 3.31
N TRP A 68 13.72 2.84 2.33
CA TRP A 68 14.58 1.69 2.05
C TRP A 68 16.00 2.13 1.66
N THR A 69 16.13 3.18 0.85
CA THR A 69 17.42 3.75 0.46
C THR A 69 18.17 4.32 1.66
N GLN A 70 17.46 4.88 2.66
CA GLN A 70 18.08 5.25 3.93
C GLN A 70 18.62 4.04 4.69
N CYS A 71 17.94 2.88 4.63
CA CYS A 71 18.45 1.63 5.21
C CYS A 71 19.73 1.15 4.50
N GLN A 72 19.79 1.30 3.17
CA GLN A 72 20.99 0.99 2.39
C GLN A 72 22.17 1.93 2.72
N TYR A 73 21.87 3.21 2.96
CA TYR A 73 22.89 4.22 3.24
C TYR A 73 23.39 4.15 4.69
N TYR A 74 22.48 4.20 5.67
CA TYR A 74 22.84 4.26 7.10
C TYR A 74 23.13 2.88 7.70
N GLY A 75 22.31 1.86 7.37
CA GLY A 75 22.49 0.50 7.89
C GLY A 75 23.64 -0.25 7.20
N HIS A 76 23.58 -0.36 5.87
CA HIS A 76 24.58 -1.10 5.09
C HIS A 76 25.83 -0.28 4.72
N ARG A 77 25.91 0.99 5.13
CA ARG A 77 27.04 1.91 4.86
C ARG A 77 27.43 2.01 3.38
N ARG A 78 26.47 1.88 2.46
CA ARG A 78 26.73 2.00 1.02
C ARG A 78 27.01 3.45 0.63
N SER A 79 27.71 3.65 -0.49
CA SER A 79 27.99 5.00 -0.99
C SER A 79 26.70 5.74 -1.41
N LYS A 80 26.71 7.07 -1.35
CA LYS A 80 25.56 7.90 -1.78
C LYS A 80 25.20 7.64 -3.24
N LEU A 81 26.19 7.45 -4.11
CA LEU A 81 25.96 7.20 -5.53
C LEU A 81 25.26 5.86 -5.77
N THR A 82 25.68 4.82 -5.04
CA THR A 82 25.00 3.52 -5.07
C THR A 82 23.56 3.64 -4.61
N CYS A 83 23.30 4.42 -3.55
CA CYS A 83 21.96 4.62 -3.02
C CYS A 83 21.04 5.37 -4.01
N ILE A 84 21.55 6.43 -4.65
CA ILE A 84 20.82 7.17 -5.69
C ILE A 84 20.53 6.24 -6.88
N GLY A 85 21.52 5.47 -7.32
CA GLY A 85 21.34 4.51 -8.42
C GLY A 85 20.31 3.43 -8.10
N LEU A 86 20.33 2.86 -6.89
CA LEU A 86 19.34 1.86 -6.48
C LEU A 86 17.93 2.45 -6.44
N TYR A 87 17.77 3.66 -5.88
CA TYR A 87 16.49 4.35 -5.84
C TYR A 87 15.91 4.59 -7.24
N THR A 88 16.72 5.13 -8.16
CA THR A 88 16.28 5.41 -9.53
C THR A 88 16.00 4.15 -10.32
N ILE A 89 16.80 3.09 -10.16
CA ILE A 89 16.57 1.79 -10.80
C ILE A 89 15.25 1.18 -10.31
N CYS A 90 15.02 1.15 -8.99
CA CYS A 90 13.78 0.59 -8.44
C CYS A 90 12.55 1.34 -8.95
N LEU A 91 12.55 2.68 -8.91
CA LEU A 91 11.41 3.47 -9.39
C LEU A 91 11.22 3.37 -10.90
N GLY A 92 12.31 3.41 -11.68
CA GLY A 92 12.25 3.26 -13.13
C GLY A 92 11.73 1.88 -13.54
N PHE A 93 12.22 0.82 -12.90
CA PHE A 93 11.78 -0.54 -13.15
C PHE A 93 10.30 -0.74 -12.80
N LEU A 94 9.88 -0.31 -11.60
CA LEU A 94 8.48 -0.45 -11.19
C LEU A 94 7.53 0.43 -12.00
N GLY A 95 7.94 1.65 -12.36
CA GLY A 95 7.16 2.51 -13.24
C GLY A 95 7.00 1.92 -14.64
N GLY A 96 8.09 1.36 -15.20
CA GLY A 96 8.05 0.66 -16.49
C GLY A 96 7.16 -0.59 -16.45
N LEU A 97 7.30 -1.41 -15.41
CA LEU A 97 6.47 -2.60 -15.21
C LEU A 97 5.00 -2.25 -15.00
N GLN A 98 4.72 -1.20 -14.22
CA GLN A 98 3.37 -0.67 -14.01
C GLN A 98 2.74 -0.26 -15.34
N ALA A 99 3.43 0.56 -16.12
CA ALA A 99 2.95 1.00 -17.43
C ALA A 99 2.69 -0.20 -18.35
N GLY A 100 3.64 -1.14 -18.44
CA GLY A 100 3.50 -2.36 -19.25
C GLY A 100 2.26 -3.18 -18.87
N MET A 101 2.06 -3.41 -17.57
CA MET A 101 0.89 -4.15 -17.06
C MET A 101 -0.43 -3.41 -17.31
N ILE A 102 -0.45 -2.08 -17.17
CA ILE A 102 -1.65 -1.28 -17.48
C ILE A 102 -2.02 -1.45 -18.95
N TYR A 103 -1.07 -1.35 -19.87
CA TYR A 103 -1.33 -1.55 -21.29
C TYR A 103 -1.79 -2.98 -21.61
N ALA A 104 -1.31 -3.98 -20.88
CA ALA A 104 -1.73 -5.37 -21.05
C ALA A 104 -3.16 -5.63 -20.53
N ILE A 105 -3.51 -5.11 -19.36
CA ILE A 105 -4.77 -5.44 -18.67
C ILE A 105 -5.92 -4.54 -19.12
N ARG A 106 -5.67 -3.26 -19.40
CA ARG A 106 -6.72 -2.28 -19.69
C ARG A 106 -7.62 -2.65 -20.88
N PRO A 107 -7.12 -3.22 -22.00
CA PRO A 107 -7.99 -3.68 -23.09
C PRO A 107 -8.92 -4.82 -22.68
N SER A 108 -8.45 -5.74 -21.83
CA SER A 108 -9.27 -6.84 -21.30
C SER A 108 -10.36 -6.31 -20.37
N TYR A 109 -10.00 -5.38 -19.48
CA TYR A 109 -10.95 -4.73 -18.58
C TYR A 109 -12.05 -3.97 -19.33
N ARG A 110 -11.69 -3.24 -20.39
CA ARG A 110 -12.67 -2.53 -21.26
C ARG A 110 -13.62 -3.47 -22.01
N LYS A 111 -13.25 -4.74 -22.19
CA LYS A 111 -14.12 -5.77 -22.76
C LYS A 111 -15.04 -6.41 -21.70
N GLY A 112 -15.00 -5.94 -20.46
CA GLY A 112 -15.79 -6.44 -19.33
C GLY A 112 -15.18 -7.66 -18.63
N ASN A 113 -13.89 -7.96 -18.86
CA ASN A 113 -13.20 -9.02 -18.13
C ASN A 113 -12.37 -8.43 -16.98
N ASP A 114 -12.91 -8.55 -15.77
CA ASP A 114 -12.37 -7.94 -14.56
C ASP A 114 -11.33 -8.81 -13.84
N ALA A 115 -11.17 -10.08 -14.26
CA ALA A 115 -10.32 -11.07 -13.56
C ALA A 115 -8.86 -10.60 -13.42
N GLY A 116 -8.33 -9.91 -14.43
CA GLY A 116 -6.97 -9.39 -14.38
C GLY A 116 -6.81 -8.27 -13.33
N VAL A 117 -7.81 -7.41 -13.20
CA VAL A 117 -7.80 -6.31 -12.22
C VAL A 117 -8.00 -6.86 -10.81
N GLU A 118 -8.90 -7.82 -10.64
CA GLU A 118 -9.14 -8.49 -9.37
C GLU A 118 -7.88 -9.20 -8.87
N PHE A 119 -7.19 -9.95 -9.74
CA PHE A 119 -5.92 -10.59 -9.42
C PHE A 119 -4.87 -9.58 -8.91
N ILE A 120 -4.70 -8.47 -9.62
CA ILE A 120 -3.77 -7.39 -9.22
C ILE A 120 -4.15 -6.83 -7.84
N GLY A 121 -5.44 -6.63 -7.60
CA GLY A 121 -5.96 -6.20 -6.29
C GLY A 121 -5.58 -7.18 -5.18
N ILE A 122 -5.85 -8.48 -5.37
CA ILE A 122 -5.53 -9.54 -4.41
C ILE A 122 -4.01 -9.59 -4.14
N CYS A 123 -3.18 -9.54 -5.19
CA CYS A 123 -1.72 -9.50 -5.04
C CYS A 123 -1.27 -8.34 -4.17
N SER A 124 -1.84 -7.14 -4.37
CA SER A 124 -1.48 -5.97 -3.56
C SER A 124 -1.77 -6.17 -2.08
N THR A 125 -2.95 -6.72 -1.75
CA THR A 125 -3.36 -6.99 -0.37
C THR A 125 -2.46 -8.02 0.29
N VAL A 126 -2.18 -9.13 -0.41
CA VAL A 126 -1.30 -10.19 0.11
C VAL A 126 0.10 -9.65 0.40
N ILE A 127 0.68 -8.87 -0.52
CA ILE A 127 2.02 -8.31 -0.33
C ILE A 127 2.06 -7.36 0.87
N ILE A 128 1.09 -6.45 1.02
CA ILE A 128 1.05 -5.51 2.16
C ILE A 128 0.92 -6.27 3.48
N SER A 129 0.08 -7.31 3.54
CA SER A 129 -0.09 -8.11 4.75
C SER A 129 1.19 -8.86 5.12
N VAL A 130 1.84 -9.51 4.14
CA VAL A 130 3.09 -10.26 4.37
C VAL A 130 4.25 -9.32 4.72
N ALA A 131 4.27 -8.11 4.17
CA ALA A 131 5.31 -7.11 4.42
C ALA A 131 5.43 -6.70 5.89
N LEU A 132 4.39 -6.89 6.71
CA LEU A 132 4.43 -6.62 8.15
C LEU A 132 5.24 -7.66 8.94
N LEU A 133 5.34 -8.89 8.44
CA LEU A 133 5.97 -10.00 9.16
C LEU A 133 7.45 -9.73 9.51
N PRO A 134 8.30 -9.23 8.60
CA PRO A 134 9.67 -8.85 8.92
C PRO A 134 9.78 -7.84 10.06
N GLN A 135 8.86 -6.86 10.14
CA GLN A 135 8.90 -5.87 11.20
C GLN A 135 8.48 -6.45 12.56
N TYR A 136 7.49 -7.35 12.58
CA TYR A 136 7.14 -8.07 13.80
C TYR A 136 8.28 -8.96 14.28
N TYR A 137 9.02 -9.57 13.35
CA TYR A 137 10.20 -10.35 13.68
C TYR A 137 11.30 -9.48 14.31
N GLU A 138 11.59 -8.30 13.77
CA GLU A 138 12.55 -7.37 14.36
C GLU A 138 12.13 -6.93 15.78
N ILE A 139 10.85 -6.60 15.99
CA ILE A 139 10.32 -6.26 17.31
C ILE A 139 10.48 -7.44 18.29
N TYR A 140 10.16 -8.66 17.84
CA TYR A 140 10.31 -9.86 18.66
C TYR A 140 11.77 -10.13 19.04
N LYS A 141 12.68 -9.99 18.07
CA LYS A 141 14.12 -10.22 18.25
C LYS A 141 14.75 -9.21 19.21
N HIS A 142 14.40 -7.93 19.07
CA HIS A 142 14.92 -6.86 19.93
C HIS A 142 14.20 -6.75 21.27
N ARG A 143 13.04 -7.41 21.43
CA ARG A 143 12.13 -7.33 22.58
C ARG A 143 11.68 -5.91 22.97
N GLU A 144 11.94 -4.95 22.09
CA GLU A 144 11.63 -3.54 22.24
C GLU A 144 11.34 -2.95 20.86
N VAL A 145 10.50 -1.91 20.82
CA VAL A 145 10.23 -1.15 19.58
C VAL A 145 11.33 -0.11 19.40
N VAL A 146 12.51 -0.57 18.98
CA VAL A 146 13.65 0.29 18.69
C VAL A 146 13.51 0.88 17.29
N GLY A 147 13.94 2.13 17.07
CA GLY A 147 14.10 2.67 15.72
C GLY A 147 12.86 3.23 15.03
N ILE A 148 11.67 2.72 15.35
CA ILE A 148 10.42 3.19 14.73
C ILE A 148 9.99 4.54 15.32
N SER A 149 9.50 5.45 14.48
CA SER A 149 8.93 6.73 14.90
C SER A 149 7.55 6.53 15.53
N VAL A 150 7.36 7.06 16.76
CA VAL A 150 6.04 7.04 17.41
C VAL A 150 5.00 7.78 16.57
N LEU A 151 5.40 8.88 15.93
CA LEU A 151 4.51 9.62 15.04
C LEU A 151 4.15 8.82 13.78
N PHE A 152 5.08 8.04 13.22
CA PHE A 152 4.77 7.08 12.15
C PHE A 152 3.69 6.09 12.61
N MET A 153 3.87 5.47 13.78
CA MET A 153 2.92 4.47 14.30
C MET A 153 1.55 5.08 14.58
N THR A 154 1.49 6.28 15.15
CA THR A 154 0.22 6.95 15.43
C THR A 154 -0.54 7.28 14.15
N ILE A 155 0.14 7.78 13.11
CA ILE A 155 -0.50 8.09 11.82
C ILE A 155 -0.95 6.80 11.12
N ASP A 156 -0.15 5.73 11.21
CA ASP A 156 -0.50 4.40 10.68
C ASP A 156 -1.76 3.84 11.31
N MET A 157 -1.85 3.89 12.64
CA MET A 157 -3.05 3.49 13.38
C MET A 157 -4.27 4.33 13.00
N LEU A 158 -4.14 5.66 12.87
CA LEU A 158 -5.23 6.53 12.42
C LEU A 158 -5.69 6.17 11.01
N GLY A 159 -4.74 5.86 10.12
CA GLY A 159 -5.01 5.36 8.77
C GLY A 159 -5.83 4.06 8.80
N GLY A 160 -5.39 3.09 9.61
CA GLY A 160 -6.04 1.79 9.79
C GLY A 160 -7.44 1.87 10.38
N VAL A 161 -7.64 2.69 11.41
CA VAL A 161 -8.97 2.92 12.02
C VAL A 161 -9.91 3.54 10.98
N SER A 162 -9.45 4.57 10.27
CA SER A 162 -10.26 5.24 9.25
C SER A 162 -10.64 4.29 8.10
N TYR A 163 -9.71 3.44 7.67
CA TYR A 163 -9.97 2.44 6.63
C TYR A 163 -10.95 1.37 7.10
N SER A 164 -10.76 0.85 8.31
CA SER A 164 -11.62 -0.18 8.89
C SER A 164 -13.06 0.31 9.08
N LEU A 165 -13.25 1.58 9.46
CA LEU A 165 -14.58 2.18 9.57
C LEU A 165 -15.33 2.17 8.23
N VAL A 166 -14.67 2.59 7.15
CA VAL A 166 -15.25 2.56 5.80
C VAL A 166 -15.56 1.12 5.39
N ALA A 167 -14.65 0.18 5.62
CA ALA A 167 -14.86 -1.23 5.30
C ALA A 167 -16.07 -1.83 6.04
N VAL A 168 -16.26 -1.49 7.32
CA VAL A 168 -17.43 -1.91 8.10
C VAL A 168 -18.72 -1.31 7.56
N MET A 169 -18.70 -0.02 7.19
CA MET A 169 -19.86 0.66 6.60
C MET A 169 -20.26 0.01 5.26
N ASP A 170 -19.31 -0.23 4.37
CA ASP A 170 -19.56 -0.88 3.09
C ASP A 170 -20.09 -2.31 3.28
N GLY A 171 -19.52 -3.06 4.22
CA GLY A 171 -20.02 -4.39 4.60
C GLY A 171 -21.47 -4.36 5.11
N ALA A 172 -21.84 -3.37 5.92
CA ALA A 172 -23.20 -3.18 6.39
C ALA A 172 -24.18 -2.87 5.25
N VAL A 173 -23.77 -2.03 4.28
CA VAL A 173 -24.57 -1.74 3.08
C VAL A 173 -24.79 -2.99 2.24
N ILE A 174 -23.75 -3.81 2.04
CA ILE A 174 -23.85 -5.07 1.31
C ILE A 174 -24.81 -6.03 2.02
N LEU A 175 -24.70 -6.17 3.35
CA LEU A 175 -25.62 -7.01 4.14
C LEU A 175 -27.08 -6.54 4.02
N LEU A 176 -27.32 -5.23 4.11
CA LEU A 176 -28.65 -4.66 3.90
C LEU A 176 -29.17 -4.95 2.49
N ALA A 177 -28.33 -4.80 1.46
CA ALA A 177 -28.71 -5.12 0.08
C ALA A 177 -29.07 -6.60 -0.08
N LEU A 178 -28.31 -7.52 0.53
CA LEU A 178 -28.57 -8.96 0.49
C LEU A 178 -29.87 -9.35 1.20
N ILE A 179 -30.28 -8.63 2.25
CA ILE A 179 -31.53 -8.89 2.98
C ILE A 179 -32.72 -8.22 2.28
N LEU A 180 -32.58 -6.94 1.91
CA LEU A 180 -33.68 -6.13 1.40
C LEU A 180 -34.02 -6.45 -0.06
N ASN A 181 -33.06 -6.78 -0.92
CA ASN A 181 -33.35 -7.09 -2.34
C ASN A 181 -34.26 -8.33 -2.49
N PRO A 182 -34.01 -9.47 -1.81
CA PRO A 182 -34.92 -10.60 -1.83
C PRO A 182 -36.29 -10.29 -1.21
N LEU A 183 -36.34 -9.54 -0.10
CA LEU A 183 -37.59 -9.16 0.55
C LEU A 183 -38.44 -8.25 -0.35
N ALA A 184 -37.83 -7.26 -1.00
CA ALA A 184 -38.48 -6.38 -1.96
C ALA A 184 -38.99 -7.16 -3.18
N LYS A 185 -38.21 -8.14 -3.68
CA LYS A 185 -38.63 -9.01 -4.79
C LYS A 185 -39.84 -9.88 -4.39
N ARG A 186 -39.89 -10.37 -3.14
CA ARG A 186 -41.06 -11.11 -2.61
C ARG A 186 -42.29 -10.22 -2.46
N ARG A 187 -42.14 -8.96 -2.03
CA ARG A 187 -43.25 -8.00 -1.94
C ARG A 187 -43.84 -7.65 -3.30
N ARG A 188 -43.01 -7.30 -4.29
CA ARG A 188 -43.46 -7.01 -5.66
C ARG A 188 -44.21 -8.19 -6.30
N LYS A 189 -43.82 -9.43 -6.01
CA LYS A 189 -44.54 -10.64 -6.46
C LYS A 189 -45.90 -10.87 -5.79
N ARG A 190 -46.17 -10.24 -4.64
CA ARG A 190 -47.48 -10.33 -3.95
C ARG A 190 -48.42 -9.21 -4.38
N GLU A 191 -47.88 -8.12 -4.91
CA GLU A 191 -48.62 -6.93 -5.38
C GLU A 191 -48.97 -6.99 -6.88
N ALA A 192 -48.41 -7.96 -7.62
CA ALA A 192 -48.69 -8.25 -9.03
C ALA A 192 -49.51 -9.53 -9.16
#